data_AF-A0A970LB15-F1
#
_entry.id   AF-A0A970LB15-F1
#
_cell.length_a   1.000
_cell.length_b   1.000
_cell.length_c   1.000
_cell.angle_alpha   90.00
_cell.angle_beta   90.00
_cell.angle_gamma   90.00
#
_symmetry.space_group_name_H-M   'P 1'
#
loop_
_entity.id
_entity.type
_entity.pdbx_description
1 polymer ?
#
loop_
_entity_poly.entity_id
_entity_poly.type
_entity_poly.pdbx_seq_one_letter_code
_entity_poly.pdbx_strand_id
1 'polypeptide(L)' 'KLLLTRHELNKLYRATREKGLTIIVSRLFIAGNGYAKLNIALARGKREYDKRETIKEKDQKRESDRMTRV' A
#
# COMPACT_ATOMS: atom_id res chain seq x y z
N LYS A 1 15.99 -12.65 0.53
CA LYS A 1 15.24 -13.84 0.08
C LYS A 1 14.06 -14.02 1.05
N LEU A 2 12.81 -13.87 0.60
CA LEU A 2 11.64 -13.99 1.49
C LEU A 2 11.34 -15.47 1.76
N LEU A 3 10.96 -15.79 3.00
CA LEU A 3 10.59 -17.15 3.43
C LEU A 3 9.11 -17.43 3.08
N LEU A 4 8.79 -17.39 1.79
CA LEU A 4 7.46 -17.72 1.26
C LEU A 4 7.43 -19.15 0.77
N THR A 5 6.25 -19.78 0.84
CA THR A 5 6.04 -21.08 0.22
C THR A 5 6.04 -20.97 -1.31
N ARG A 6 6.35 -22.07 -2.00
CA ARG A 6 6.42 -22.10 -3.47
C ARG A 6 5.09 -21.71 -4.14
N HIS A 7 3.96 -22.03 -3.51
CA HIS A 7 2.63 -21.65 -3.99
C HIS A 7 2.42 -20.12 -3.91
N GLU A 8 2.81 -19.49 -2.80
CA GLU A 8 2.71 -18.04 -2.62
C GLU A 8 3.61 -17.27 -3.59
N LEU A 9 4.83 -17.77 -3.83
CA LEU A 9 5.73 -17.19 -4.84
C LEU A 9 5.11 -17.21 -6.24
N ASN A 10 4.48 -18.32 -6.64
CA ASN A 10 3.80 -18.41 -7.92
C ASN A 10 2.59 -17.47 -8.01
N LYS A 11 1.83 -17.29 -6.91
CA LYS A 11 0.71 -16.34 -6.84
C LYS A 11 1.19 -14.89 -6.99
N LEU A 12 2.25 -14.52 -6.29
CA LEU A 12 2.87 -13.19 -6.39
C LEU A 12 3.45 -12.95 -7.78
N TYR A 13 4.14 -13.94 -8.36
CA TYR A 13 4.70 -13.85 -9.70
C TYR A 13 3.63 -13.62 -10.77
N ARG A 14 2.49 -14.33 -10.67
CA ARG A 14 1.32 -14.09 -11.54
C ARG A 14 0.75 -12.69 -11.34
N ALA A 15 0.59 -12.25 -10.10
CA ALA A 15 0.07 -10.94 -9.77
C ALA A 15 0.98 -9.78 -10.24
N THR A 16 2.31 -9.95 -10.24
CA THR A 16 3.24 -8.95 -10.79
C THR A 16 3.16 -8.84 -12.32
N ARG A 17 2.74 -9.91 -13.02
CA ARG A 17 2.54 -9.88 -14.47
C ARG A 17 1.25 -9.18 -14.88
N GLU A 18 0.29 -9.03 -13.97
CA GLU A 18 -0.91 -8.22 -14.22
C GLU A 18 -0.54 -6.73 -14.25
N LYS A 19 -0.78 -6.07 -15.40
CA LYS A 19 -0.41 -4.66 -15.61
C LYS A 19 -1.03 -3.77 -14.52
N GLY A 20 -0.17 -3.09 -13.77
CA GLY A 20 -0.55 -2.06 -12.82
C GLY A 20 -0.69 -2.52 -11.37
N LEU A 21 -0.45 -3.79 -11.05
CA LEU A 21 -0.31 -4.28 -9.69
C LEU A 21 1.16 -4.30 -9.25
N THR A 22 1.43 -3.73 -8.08
CA THR A 22 2.74 -3.68 -7.44
C THR A 22 2.66 -4.35 -6.09
N ILE A 23 3.68 -5.14 -5.77
CA ILE A 23 3.81 -5.75 -4.45
C ILE A 23 4.32 -4.70 -3.47
N ILE A 24 3.58 -4.50 -2.38
CA ILE A 24 3.97 -3.59 -1.30
C ILE A 24 4.01 -4.31 0.04
N VAL A 25 4.85 -3.83 0.93
CA VAL A 25 4.87 -4.27 2.33
C VAL A 25 3.92 -3.38 3.11
N SER A 26 2.89 -3.96 3.71
CA SER A 26 1.91 -3.22 4.51
C SER A 26 2.38 -3.05 5.96
N ARG A 27 3.03 -4.08 6.54
CA ARG A 27 3.47 -4.04 7.93
C ARG A 27 4.65 -4.98 8.15
N LEU A 28 5.63 -4.52 8.91
CA LEU A 28 6.72 -5.33 9.46
C LEU A 28 6.43 -5.53 10.95
N PHE A 29 6.49 -6.77 11.42
CA PHE A 29 6.31 -7.07 12.84
C PHE A 29 7.28 -8.16 13.28
N ILE A 30 7.74 -8.07 14.52
CA ILE A 30 8.53 -9.12 15.16
C ILE A 30 7.51 -10.11 15.73
N ALA A 31 7.51 -11.34 15.21
CA ALA A 31 6.68 -12.39 15.76
C ALA A 31 7.26 -12.86 17.11
N GLY A 32 6.42 -13.41 17.99
CA GLY A 32 6.82 -13.80 19.36
C GLY A 32 7.94 -14.87 19.43
N ASN A 33 8.27 -15.48 18.29
CA ASN A 33 9.40 -16.39 18.11
C ASN A 33 10.69 -15.68 17.62
N GLY A 34 10.78 -14.35 17.71
CA GLY A 34 11.98 -13.55 17.38
C GLY A 34 12.20 -13.27 15.90
N TYR A 35 11.36 -13.80 15.01
CA TYR A 35 11.49 -13.59 13.57
C TYR A 35 10.75 -12.32 13.11
N ALA A 36 11.40 -11.51 12.29
CA ALA A 36 10.76 -10.42 11.58
C ALA A 36 9.88 -10.98 10.44
N LYS A 37 8.55 -10.82 10.59
CA LYS A 37 7.57 -11.16 9.57
C LYS A 37 7.10 -9.90 8.85
N LEU A 38 6.81 -10.06 7.57
CA LEU A 38 6.37 -9.01 6.68
C LEU A 38 5.00 -9.38 6.12
N ASN A 39 4.01 -8.50 6.31
CA ASN A 39 2.74 -8.61 5.62
C ASN A 39 2.85 -7.94 4.26
N ILE A 40 2.63 -8.75 3.22
CA ILE A 40 2.75 -8.35 1.82
C ILE A 40 1.33 -8.18 1.26
N ALA A 41 1.10 -7.07 0.55
CA ALA A 41 -0.16 -6.78 -0.13
C ALA A 41 0.09 -6.44 -1.60
N LEU A 42 -0.94 -6.63 -2.42
CA LEU A 42 -0.96 -6.17 -3.80
C LEU A 42 -1.66 -4.82 -3.85
N ALA A 43 -1.00 -3.81 -4.39
CA ALA A 43 -1.55 -2.48 -4.56
C ALA A 43 -1.54 -2.08 -6.04
N ARG A 44 -2.56 -1.33 -6.46
CA ARG A 44 -2.57 -0.68 -7.77
C ARG A 44 -2.06 0.74 -7.60
N GLY A 45 -1.09 1.15 -8.42
CA GLY A 45 -0.66 2.54 -8.46
C GLY A 45 -1.83 3.46 -8.86
N LYS A 46 -2.07 4.54 -8.09
CA LYS A 46 -3.04 5.58 -8.49
C LYS A 46 -2.54 6.26 -9.77
N ARG A 47 -3.44 6.46 -10.74
CA ARG A 47 -3.14 7.21 -11.97
C ARG A 47 -2.94 8.68 -11.62
N GLU A 48 -2.08 9.39 -12.37
CA GLU A 48 -1.78 10.81 -12.15
C GLU A 48 -3.04 11.70 -12.17
N TYR A 49 -4.05 11.31 -12.95
CA TYR A 49 -5.35 11.97 -13.02
C TYR A 49 -6.07 12.01 -11.65
N ASP A 50 -6.11 10.90 -10.91
CA ASP A 50 -6.74 10.81 -9.58
C ASP A 50 -5.99 11.64 -8.51
N LYS A 51 -4.72 11.96 -8.73
CA LYS A 51 -3.94 12.75 -7.76
C LYS A 51 -4.46 14.17 -7.67
N ARG A 52 -4.90 14.78 -8.78
CA ARG A 52 -5.37 16.18 -8.78
C ARG A 52 -6.64 16.34 -7.95
N GLU A 53 -7.59 15.42 -8.08
CA GLU A 53 -8.83 15.42 -7.30
C GLU A 53 -8.55 15.15 -5.82
N THR A 54 -7.71 14.14 -5.53
CA THR A 54 -7.31 13.82 -4.15
C THR A 54 -6.55 14.98 -3.47
N ILE A 55 -5.74 15.73 -4.22
CA ILE A 55 -5.00 16.90 -3.71
C ILE A 55 -5.99 18.03 -3.38
N LYS A 56 -6.93 18.32 -4.28
CA LYS A 56 -7.98 19.33 -4.05
C LYS A 56 -8.83 19.01 -2.82
N GLU A 57 -9.31 17.78 -2.68
CA GLU A 57 -10.09 17.37 -1.50
C GLU A 57 -9.28 17.48 -0.20
N LYS A 58 -7.99 17.12 -0.23
CA LYS A 58 -7.11 17.26 0.94
C LYS A 58 -6.89 18.71 1.34
N ASP A 59 -6.70 19.61 0.39
CA ASP A 59 -6.53 21.02 0.69
C ASP A 59 -7.82 21.66 1.19
N GLN A 60 -8.96 21.35 0.57
CA GLN A 60 -10.28 21.79 1.06
C GLN A 60 -10.54 21.32 2.49
N LYS A 61 -10.26 20.05 2.79
CA LYS A 61 -10.44 19.52 4.15
C LYS A 61 -9.54 20.20 5.18
N ARG A 62 -8.29 20.50 4.82
CA ARG A 62 -7.37 21.27 5.68
C ARG A 62 -7.84 22.69 5.93
N GLU A 63 -8.43 23.34 4.94
CA GLU A 63 -8.95 24.70 5.07
C GLU A 63 -10.20 24.73 5.97
N SER A 64 -11.12 23.78 5.79
CA SER A 64 -12.28 23.62 6.68
C SER A 64 -11.88 23.35 8.13
N ASP A 65 -10.92 22.46 8.38
CA ASP A 65 -10.40 22.18 9.73
C ASP A 65 -9.75 23.41 10.39
N ARG A 66 -9.20 24.34 9.59
CA ARG A 66 -8.67 25.61 10.11
C ARG A 66 -9.77 26.61 10.45
N MET A 67 -10.83 26.69 9.65
CA MET A 67 -11.98 27.57 9.92
C MET A 67 -12.77 27.14 11.16
N THR A 68 -12.87 25.84 11.45
CA THR A 68 -13.59 25.36 12.65
C THR A 68 -12.85 25.61 13.96
N ARG A 69 -11.58 26.06 13.92
CA ARG A 69 -10.75 26.36 15.11
C ARG A 69 -10.63 27.86 15.43
N VAL A 70 -11.40 28.73 14.76
CA VAL A 70 -11.58 30.15 15.12
C VAL A 70 -12.99 30.32 15.66
#